data_AF-A0A848LSM6-F1
#
_entry.id   AF-A0A848LSM6-F1
#
_cell.length_a   1.000
_cell.length_b   1.000
_cell.length_c   1.000
_cell.angle_alpha   90.00
_cell.angle_beta   90.00
_cell.angle_gamma   90.00
#
_symmetry.space_group_name_H-M   'P 1'
#
loop_
_entity.id
_entity.type
_entity.pdbx_description
1 polymer ?
#
loop_
_entity_poly.entity_id
_entity_poly.type
_entity_poly.pdbx_seq_one_letter_code
_entity_poly.pdbx_strand_id
1 'polypeptide(L)'
;MRLLEYPCRRCTLCMGRLPPGKVQGRDGRLEAIPLVGGRTCRRGTREGPMIEAPSELLDAQVRRLVAEAWTFRRQVELDAELRFARLAEHLQRLSAPEPLVSLALRAAEDERRHAGMCEMLARAYGQEALPPPPEAVEEVAPEGMAFRERVLYELVAACCITETESTAVLTTLLVPEGAPRVRAVLRDILRDEVAHSRLGWAWLSREHAEGAAGFLARHVPAMLEGSVSPRLFERGTPEEESPTLLKHGVLPHTRKRDTFVKALRDVVFPGLERFGVDTGPGRQWLERRSAGRA
;
A
#
# COMPACT_ATOMS: atom_id res chain seq x y z
N MET A 1 30.04 43.99 1.34
CA MET A 1 30.16 44.48 2.73
C MET A 1 28.75 44.81 3.20
N ARG A 2 28.05 44.15 4.12
CA ARG A 2 28.25 43.03 5.08
C ARG A 2 26.86 42.35 5.13
N LEU A 3 26.70 41.06 4.84
CA LEU A 3 26.76 39.93 5.77
C LEU A 3 26.18 40.23 7.16
N LEU A 4 25.00 39.70 7.42
CA LEU A 4 24.53 39.28 8.74
C LEU A 4 24.17 37.80 8.65
N GLU A 5 25.10 36.98 9.11
CA GLU A 5 24.92 35.58 9.46
C GLU A 5 24.24 35.48 10.82
N TYR A 6 23.29 34.56 11.00
CA TYR A 6 23.16 33.78 12.24
C TYR A 6 22.60 32.37 11.91
N PRO A 7 22.99 31.33 12.67
CA PRO A 7 23.08 29.96 12.20
C PRO A 7 21.87 29.12 12.63
N CYS A 8 21.27 28.39 11.69
CA CYS A 8 20.35 27.31 12.01
C CYS A 8 21.15 26.06 12.39
N ARG A 9 21.14 25.73 13.69
CA ARG A 9 21.73 24.51 14.24
C ARG A 9 20.89 23.29 13.85
N ARG A 10 21.52 22.35 13.15
CA ARG A 10 21.36 20.87 13.23
C ARG A 10 19.97 20.34 13.63
N CYS A 11 19.19 19.92 12.62
CA CYS A 11 18.33 18.75 12.75
C CYS A 11 18.81 17.73 11.71
N THR A 12 19.49 16.68 12.18
CA THR A 12 20.10 15.63 11.37
C THR A 12 19.30 14.35 11.60
N LEU A 13 18.11 14.26 11.01
CA LEU A 13 17.29 13.04 11.00
C LEU A 13 16.49 13.05 9.69
N CYS A 14 16.57 11.96 8.93
CA CYS A 14 15.97 11.73 7.61
C CYS A 14 16.55 12.52 6.43
N MET A 15 17.73 12.11 5.95
CA MET A 15 18.02 12.08 4.50
C MET A 15 19.05 10.99 4.19
N GLY A 16 18.56 9.80 3.82
CA GLY A 16 19.33 8.85 3.03
C GLY A 16 19.21 9.24 1.56
N ARG A 17 20.12 10.07 1.05
CA ARG A 17 20.30 10.28 -0.40
C ARG A 17 21.18 9.15 -0.94
N LEU A 18 20.70 8.45 -1.96
CA LEU A 18 21.56 7.69 -2.86
C LEU A 18 22.01 8.60 -4.03
N PRO A 19 23.25 8.43 -4.55
CA PRO A 19 23.82 9.31 -5.57
C PRO A 19 23.28 9.01 -7.00
N PRO A 20 23.21 10.00 -7.90
CA PRO A 20 22.67 9.84 -9.25
C PRO A 20 23.69 9.23 -10.23
N GLY A 21 23.28 8.18 -10.96
CA GLY A 21 23.99 7.60 -12.09
C GLY A 21 23.37 8.01 -13.43
N LYS A 22 24.06 8.95 -14.10
CA LYS A 22 24.02 9.43 -15.50
C LYS A 22 22.94 8.97 -16.50
N VAL A 23 22.31 9.98 -17.11
CA VAL A 23 21.49 10.00 -18.32
C VAL A 23 22.34 10.01 -19.60
N GLN A 24 21.93 9.23 -20.61
CA GLN A 24 22.18 9.45 -22.06
C GLN A 24 21.34 8.41 -22.83
N GLY A 25 20.46 8.67 -23.82
CA GLY A 25 19.85 9.85 -24.42
C GLY A 25 18.98 9.40 -25.62
N ARG A 26 18.26 10.36 -26.20
CA ARG A 26 17.58 10.41 -27.53
C ARG A 26 16.10 10.02 -27.64
N ASP A 27 15.31 11.10 -27.79
CA ASP A 27 14.43 11.41 -28.92
C ASP A 27 13.46 10.31 -29.41
N GLY A 28 12.19 10.49 -29.04
CA GLY A 28 11.06 9.77 -29.63
C GLY A 28 9.74 10.44 -29.25
N ARG A 29 9.40 11.54 -29.93
CA ARG A 29 8.05 12.13 -29.85
C ARG A 29 7.02 11.07 -30.25
N LEU A 30 5.99 10.89 -29.42
CA LEU A 30 4.75 10.27 -29.84
C LEU A 30 3.63 11.30 -29.70
N GLU A 31 3.06 11.65 -30.84
CA GLU A 31 1.99 12.63 -31.01
C GLU A 31 0.66 12.08 -30.48
N ALA A 32 -0.14 12.97 -29.89
CA ALA A 32 -1.46 12.68 -29.36
C ALA A 32 -2.48 12.43 -30.49
N ILE A 33 -3.22 11.33 -30.38
CA ILE A 33 -4.37 11.01 -31.25
C ILE A 33 -5.64 11.58 -30.58
N PRO A 34 -6.50 12.32 -31.31
CA PRO A 34 -7.69 12.93 -30.70
C PRO A 34 -8.82 11.90 -30.52
N LEU A 35 -9.30 11.73 -29.29
CA LEU A 35 -10.51 10.97 -29.00
C LEU A 35 -11.75 11.83 -29.26
N VAL A 36 -12.56 11.38 -30.22
CA VAL A 36 -13.86 11.95 -30.58
C VAL A 36 -14.96 11.42 -29.65
N GLY A 37 -15.67 12.35 -29.00
CA GLY A 37 -17.13 12.30 -28.83
C GLY A 37 -17.75 11.21 -27.94
N GLY A 38 -17.67 11.39 -26.62
CA GLY A 38 -18.45 10.63 -25.62
C GLY A 38 -19.33 11.55 -24.77
N ARG A 39 -20.64 11.35 -24.82
CA ARG A 39 -21.70 12.13 -24.12
C ARG A 39 -21.45 12.24 -22.60
N THR A 40 -21.40 13.45 -22.08
CA THR A 40 -21.29 13.73 -20.65
C THR A 40 -22.65 13.53 -19.96
N CYS A 41 -22.75 12.51 -19.11
CA CYS A 41 -23.87 12.41 -18.17
C CYS A 41 -23.53 13.27 -16.94
N ARG A 42 -24.05 14.51 -16.90
CA ARG A 42 -23.94 15.38 -15.72
C ARG A 42 -24.74 14.77 -14.57
N ARG A 43 -24.08 14.06 -13.65
CA ARG A 43 -24.62 13.83 -12.31
C ARG A 43 -24.24 15.04 -11.46
N GLY A 44 -25.26 15.75 -11.00
CA GLY A 44 -25.12 16.96 -10.21
C GLY A 44 -24.27 16.72 -8.96
N THR A 45 -23.35 17.64 -8.72
CA THR A 45 -22.66 17.80 -7.44
C THR A 45 -23.71 18.21 -6.40
N ARG A 46 -24.19 17.24 -5.61
CA ARG A 46 -24.81 17.57 -4.33
C ARG A 46 -23.68 18.05 -3.43
N GLU A 47 -23.62 19.36 -3.22
CA GLU A 47 -22.86 19.94 -2.12
C GLU A 47 -23.40 19.33 -0.83
N GLY A 48 -22.65 18.37 -0.28
CA GLY A 48 -22.91 17.81 1.04
C GLY A 48 -22.70 18.88 2.11
N PRO A 49 -23.33 18.73 3.29
CA PRO A 49 -23.21 19.71 4.36
C PRO A 49 -21.74 19.95 4.74
N MET A 50 -21.40 21.21 5.02
CA MET A 50 -20.08 21.63 5.50
C MET A 50 -19.64 20.74 6.67
N ILE A 51 -18.41 20.27 6.53
CA ILE A 51 -17.79 19.21 7.31
C ILE A 51 -17.52 19.73 8.73
N GLU A 52 -18.11 19.12 9.76
CA GLU A 52 -17.56 19.22 11.12
C GLU A 52 -16.16 18.63 11.07
N ALA A 53 -15.14 19.49 11.15
CA ALA A 53 -13.77 19.07 11.06
C ALA A 53 -13.47 18.15 12.26
N PRO A 54 -13.02 16.89 12.03
CA PRO A 54 -12.61 16.00 13.12
C PRO A 54 -11.42 16.53 13.94
N SER A 55 -10.90 17.72 13.60
CA SER A 55 -9.60 18.27 13.99
C SER A 55 -9.63 19.26 15.15
N GLU A 56 -10.77 19.91 15.45
CA GLU A 56 -10.80 21.05 16.38
C GLU A 56 -10.63 20.68 17.86
N LEU A 57 -10.78 19.39 18.20
CA LEU A 57 -10.64 18.87 19.57
C LEU A 57 -9.52 17.82 19.73
N LEU A 58 -8.75 17.56 18.66
CA LEU A 58 -7.64 16.61 18.72
C LEU A 58 -6.37 17.27 19.27
N ASP A 59 -5.69 16.56 20.16
CA ASP A 59 -4.31 16.89 20.54
C ASP A 59 -3.45 17.10 19.29
N ALA A 60 -2.64 18.15 19.30
CA ALA A 60 -1.90 18.59 18.12
C ALA A 60 -0.89 17.53 17.62
N GLN A 61 -0.32 16.73 18.51
CA GLN A 61 0.60 15.67 18.15
C GLN A 61 -0.14 14.46 17.57
N VAL A 62 -1.27 14.06 18.19
CA VAL A 62 -2.13 12.99 17.65
C VAL A 62 -2.69 13.37 16.27
N ARG A 63 -3.16 14.61 16.10
CA ARG A 63 -3.64 15.10 14.80
C ARG A 63 -2.58 15.00 13.72
N ARG A 64 -1.32 15.34 14.05
CA ARG A 64 -0.19 15.26 13.12
C ARG A 64 0.10 13.81 12.72
N LEU A 65 0.13 12.88 13.68
CA LEU A 65 0.30 11.45 13.41
C LEU A 65 -0.80 10.91 12.48
N VAL A 66 -2.05 11.35 12.69
CA VAL A 66 -3.17 10.99 11.81
C VAL A 66 -2.97 11.55 10.40
N ALA A 67 -2.62 12.83 10.28
CA ALA A 67 -2.34 13.46 8.99
C ALA A 67 -1.20 12.75 8.23
N GLU A 68 -0.11 12.41 8.93
CA GLU A 68 1.03 11.67 8.39
C GLU A 68 0.63 10.26 7.96
N ALA A 69 -0.17 9.54 8.73
CA ALA A 69 -0.63 8.20 8.39
C ALA A 69 -1.52 8.19 7.14
N TRP A 70 -2.44 9.14 6.99
CA TRP A 70 -3.27 9.27 5.76
C TRP A 70 -2.44 9.73 4.56
N THR A 71 -1.43 10.57 4.78
CA THR A 71 -0.47 10.98 3.74
C THR A 71 0.36 9.80 3.26
N PHE A 72 0.85 8.97 4.20
CA PHE A 72 1.58 7.75 3.88
C PHE A 72 0.70 6.77 3.10
N ARG A 73 -0.54 6.53 3.56
CA ARG A 73 -1.47 5.65 2.85
C ARG A 73 -1.74 6.14 1.43
N ARG A 74 -1.98 7.44 1.23
CA ARG A 74 -2.11 8.02 -0.12
C ARG A 74 -0.95 7.62 -1.03
N GLN A 75 0.29 7.65 -0.55
CA GLN A 75 1.45 7.27 -1.36
C GLN A 75 1.45 5.79 -1.69
N VAL A 76 1.11 4.94 -0.72
CA VAL A 76 0.95 3.50 -0.95
C VAL A 76 -0.11 3.23 -2.03
N GLU A 77 -1.26 3.91 -1.99
CA GLU A 77 -2.30 3.71 -3.01
C GLU A 77 -1.84 4.19 -4.40
N LEU A 78 -1.07 5.28 -4.48
CA LEU A 78 -0.53 5.75 -5.77
C LEU A 78 0.53 4.79 -6.34
N ASP A 79 1.37 4.20 -5.48
CA ASP A 79 2.32 3.15 -5.90
C ASP A 79 1.57 1.88 -6.35
N ALA A 80 0.49 1.52 -5.65
CA ALA A 80 -0.35 0.38 -5.98
C ALA A 80 -1.09 0.58 -7.31
N GLU A 81 -1.58 1.79 -7.60
CA GLU A 81 -2.17 2.15 -8.91
C GLU A 81 -1.23 1.78 -10.06
N LEU A 82 0.02 2.28 -10.01
CA LEU A 82 1.02 2.02 -11.05
C LEU A 82 1.36 0.53 -11.13
N ARG A 83 1.42 -0.15 -9.99
CA ARG A 83 1.74 -1.57 -9.91
C ARG A 83 0.65 -2.42 -10.54
N PHE A 84 -0.61 -2.17 -10.23
CA PHE A 84 -1.74 -2.90 -10.81
C PHE A 84 -1.88 -2.66 -12.31
N ALA A 85 -1.64 -1.44 -12.78
CA ALA A 85 -1.61 -1.14 -14.21
C ALA A 85 -0.54 -1.98 -14.94
N ARG A 86 0.69 -2.01 -14.41
CA ARG A 86 1.77 -2.85 -14.95
C ARG A 86 1.44 -4.35 -14.88
N LEU A 87 0.88 -4.81 -13.76
CA LEU A 87 0.50 -6.21 -13.60
C LEU A 87 -0.59 -6.64 -14.58
N ALA A 88 -1.52 -5.74 -14.93
CA ALA A 88 -2.53 -6.01 -15.96
C ALA A 88 -1.87 -6.27 -17.33
N GLU A 89 -0.93 -5.42 -17.74
CA GLU A 89 -0.16 -5.62 -18.99
C GLU A 89 0.63 -6.92 -18.97
N HIS A 90 1.24 -7.25 -17.82
CA HIS A 90 1.98 -8.50 -17.65
C HIS A 90 1.09 -9.74 -17.75
N LEU A 91 -0.08 -9.71 -17.11
CA LEU A 91 -1.08 -10.77 -17.19
C LEU A 91 -1.57 -10.97 -18.63
N GLN A 92 -1.78 -9.88 -19.39
CA GLN A 92 -2.12 -9.95 -20.82
C GLN A 92 -1.02 -10.64 -21.64
N ARG A 93 0.25 -10.25 -21.42
CA ARG A 93 1.41 -10.87 -22.09
C ARG A 93 1.55 -12.36 -21.79
N LEU A 94 1.12 -12.79 -20.60
CA LEU A 94 1.07 -14.21 -20.21
C LEU A 94 -0.21 -14.93 -20.67
N SER A 95 -1.05 -14.28 -21.47
CA SER A 95 -2.35 -14.80 -21.91
C SER A 95 -3.20 -15.28 -20.73
N ALA A 96 -3.22 -14.50 -19.64
CA ALA A 96 -4.10 -14.74 -18.51
C ALA A 96 -5.57 -14.66 -18.93
N PRO A 97 -6.48 -15.40 -18.26
CA PRO A 97 -7.91 -15.25 -18.46
C PRO A 97 -8.35 -13.79 -18.32
N GLU A 98 -9.24 -13.36 -19.22
CA GLU A 98 -9.77 -11.99 -19.25
C GLU A 98 -10.26 -11.50 -17.87
N PRO A 99 -10.95 -12.31 -17.05
CA PRO A 99 -11.41 -11.85 -15.74
C PRO A 99 -10.29 -11.40 -14.79
N LEU A 100 -9.08 -12.00 -14.89
CA LEU A 100 -7.94 -11.63 -14.06
C LEU A 100 -7.28 -10.34 -14.53
N VAL A 101 -7.16 -10.17 -15.86
CA VAL A 101 -6.69 -8.93 -16.47
C VAL A 101 -7.63 -7.77 -16.10
N SER A 102 -8.93 -7.98 -16.25
CA SER A 102 -9.95 -6.98 -15.91
C SER A 102 -10.02 -6.68 -14.41
N LEU A 103 -9.71 -7.66 -13.55
CA LEU A 103 -9.57 -7.41 -12.12
C LEU A 103 -8.34 -6.54 -11.79
N ALA A 104 -7.19 -6.77 -12.45
CA ALA A 104 -6.00 -5.95 -12.27
C ALA A 104 -6.20 -4.51 -12.77
N LEU A 105 -6.86 -4.31 -13.92
CA LEU A 105 -7.20 -2.97 -14.42
C LEU A 105 -8.13 -2.22 -13.47
N ARG A 106 -9.17 -2.89 -12.96
CA ARG A 106 -10.07 -2.30 -11.96
C ARG A 106 -9.33 -1.95 -10.67
N ALA A 107 -8.44 -2.83 -10.19
CA ALA A 107 -7.64 -2.54 -9.01
C ALA A 107 -6.84 -1.24 -9.19
N ALA A 108 -6.21 -1.01 -10.35
CA ALA A 108 -5.53 0.26 -10.61
C ALA A 108 -6.48 1.49 -10.52
N GLU A 109 -7.70 1.38 -11.04
CA GLU A 109 -8.70 2.46 -10.93
C GLU A 109 -9.18 2.67 -9.48
N ASP A 110 -9.35 1.57 -8.74
CA ASP A 110 -9.74 1.56 -7.34
C ASP A 110 -8.65 2.22 -6.47
N GLU A 111 -7.37 1.91 -6.69
CA GLU A 111 -6.27 2.53 -5.95
C GLU A 111 -6.14 4.04 -6.22
N ARG A 112 -6.35 4.48 -7.47
CA ARG A 112 -6.43 5.92 -7.78
C ARG A 112 -7.53 6.59 -6.96
N ARG A 113 -8.69 5.93 -6.82
CA ARG A 113 -9.81 6.42 -5.99
C ARG A 113 -9.43 6.41 -4.52
N HIS A 114 -8.77 5.36 -4.02
CA HIS A 114 -8.30 5.24 -2.64
C HIS A 114 -7.32 6.36 -2.29
N ALA A 115 -6.37 6.65 -3.17
CA ALA A 115 -5.43 7.76 -3.03
C ALA A 115 -6.15 9.10 -2.85
N GLY A 116 -7.17 9.37 -3.66
CA GLY A 116 -7.99 10.58 -3.54
C GLY A 116 -8.72 10.70 -2.21
N MET A 117 -9.25 9.60 -1.69
CA MET A 117 -9.90 9.55 -0.37
C MET A 117 -8.89 9.76 0.77
N CYS A 118 -7.69 9.17 0.66
CA CYS A 118 -6.62 9.33 1.63
C CYS A 118 -6.09 10.77 1.65
N GLU A 119 -5.90 11.39 0.47
CA GLU A 119 -5.54 12.80 0.34
C GLU A 119 -6.56 13.73 0.99
N MET A 120 -7.85 13.49 0.74
CA MET A 120 -8.93 14.25 1.36
C MET A 120 -8.86 14.18 2.89
N LEU A 121 -8.62 13.00 3.48
CA LEU A 121 -8.48 12.86 4.93
C LEU A 121 -7.19 13.51 5.44
N ALA A 122 -6.06 13.32 4.77
CA ALA A 122 -4.79 13.96 5.14
C ALA A 122 -4.94 15.49 5.23
N ARG A 123 -5.57 16.12 4.23
CA ARG A 123 -5.87 17.56 4.22
C ARG A 123 -6.81 17.97 5.36
N ALA A 124 -7.84 17.16 5.64
CA ALA A 124 -8.79 17.44 6.73
C ALA A 124 -8.12 17.42 8.12
N TYR A 125 -7.01 16.69 8.29
CA TYR A 125 -6.20 16.71 9.51
C TYR A 125 -5.08 17.75 9.50
N GLY A 126 -5.01 18.61 8.49
CA GLY A 126 -4.09 19.76 8.43
C GLY A 126 -2.82 19.52 7.60
N GLN A 127 -2.76 18.47 6.76
CA GLN A 127 -1.65 18.30 5.84
C GLN A 127 -1.76 19.27 4.66
N GLU A 128 -0.92 20.30 4.65
CA GLU A 128 -0.89 21.30 3.57
C GLU A 128 -0.13 20.80 2.34
N ALA A 129 1.08 20.28 2.56
CA ALA A 129 1.96 19.76 1.52
C ALA A 129 1.94 18.23 1.49
N LEU A 130 1.55 17.68 0.35
CA LEU A 130 1.61 16.25 0.08
C LEU A 130 2.84 15.96 -0.80
N PRO A 131 3.51 14.81 -0.64
CA PRO A 131 4.58 14.44 -1.55
C PRO A 131 4.03 14.30 -2.99
N PRO A 132 4.85 14.54 -4.02
CA PRO A 132 4.40 14.35 -5.40
C PRO A 132 3.97 12.90 -5.63
N PRO A 133 3.06 12.64 -6.59
CA PRO A 133 2.76 11.28 -6.99
C PRO A 133 4.02 10.61 -7.56
N PRO A 134 4.18 9.30 -7.37
CA PRO A 134 5.24 8.53 -8.02
C PRO A 134 5.08 8.60 -9.55
N GLU A 135 6.20 8.68 -10.26
CA GLU A 135 6.22 8.65 -11.73
C GLU A 135 6.33 7.21 -12.27
N ALA A 136 6.90 6.31 -11.47
CA ALA A 136 7.08 4.91 -11.79
C ALA A 136 7.16 4.08 -10.51
N VAL A 137 6.83 2.79 -10.63
CA VAL A 137 7.02 1.80 -9.57
C VAL A 137 8.13 0.83 -9.97
N GLU A 138 9.03 0.52 -9.06
CA GLU A 138 10.12 -0.44 -9.32
C GLU A 138 9.59 -1.88 -9.42
N GLU A 139 10.31 -2.73 -10.16
CA GLU A 139 10.07 -4.17 -10.14
C GLU A 139 10.64 -4.73 -8.82
N VAL A 140 9.81 -5.44 -8.05
CA VAL A 140 10.23 -5.98 -6.75
C VAL A 140 10.73 -7.42 -6.84
N ALA A 141 10.51 -8.06 -7.99
CA ALA A 141 11.01 -9.39 -8.26
C ALA A 141 12.55 -9.36 -8.41
N PRO A 142 13.28 -10.32 -7.83
CA PRO A 142 14.72 -10.44 -8.02
C PRO A 142 15.13 -10.53 -9.49
N GLU A 143 16.29 -9.96 -9.81
CA GLU A 143 16.89 -10.05 -11.15
C GLU A 143 17.15 -11.52 -11.55
N GLY A 144 17.14 -11.77 -12.86
CA GLY A 144 17.48 -13.09 -13.43
C GLY A 144 16.36 -14.13 -13.42
N MET A 145 15.20 -13.85 -12.81
CA MET A 145 14.00 -14.69 -12.91
C MET A 145 13.39 -14.65 -14.31
N ALA A 146 12.76 -15.75 -14.75
CA ALA A 146 11.99 -15.75 -15.99
C ALA A 146 10.76 -14.84 -15.86
N PHE A 147 10.26 -14.29 -16.97
CA PHE A 147 9.17 -13.31 -16.95
C PHE A 147 7.92 -13.79 -16.19
N ARG A 148 7.49 -15.04 -16.42
CA ARG A 148 6.33 -15.63 -15.72
C ARG A 148 6.55 -15.75 -14.21
N GLU A 149 7.75 -16.15 -13.79
CA GLU A 149 8.13 -16.25 -12.36
C GLU A 149 8.15 -14.88 -11.70
N ARG A 150 8.66 -13.85 -12.38
CA ARG A 150 8.63 -12.47 -11.87
C ARG A 150 7.22 -11.97 -11.66
N VAL A 151 6.33 -12.19 -12.63
CA VAL A 151 4.91 -11.81 -12.50
C VAL A 151 4.22 -12.55 -11.36
N LEU A 152 4.48 -13.85 -11.19
CA LEU A 152 3.97 -14.60 -10.05
C LEU A 152 4.52 -14.07 -8.72
N TYR A 153 5.82 -13.77 -8.65
CA TYR A 153 6.42 -13.14 -7.46
C TYR A 153 5.70 -11.83 -7.11
N GLU A 154 5.51 -10.94 -8.09
CA GLU A 154 4.89 -9.63 -7.85
C GLU A 154 3.43 -9.75 -7.40
N LEU A 155 2.66 -10.66 -8.01
CA LEU A 155 1.26 -10.91 -7.60
C LEU A 155 1.16 -11.50 -6.21
N VAL A 156 2.08 -12.39 -5.82
CA VAL A 156 2.10 -12.94 -4.45
C VAL A 156 2.50 -11.86 -3.45
N ALA A 157 3.51 -11.06 -3.75
CA ALA A 157 3.94 -9.97 -2.89
C ALA A 157 2.85 -8.91 -2.71
N ALA A 158 2.27 -8.42 -3.81
CA ALA A 158 1.26 -7.35 -3.76
C ALA A 158 -0.09 -7.88 -3.24
N CYS A 159 -0.64 -8.95 -3.82
CA CYS A 159 -2.02 -9.32 -3.55
C CYS A 159 -2.18 -10.36 -2.43
N CYS A 160 -1.36 -11.42 -2.44
CA CYS A 160 -1.47 -12.47 -1.42
C CYS A 160 -0.96 -12.00 -0.06
N ILE A 161 0.07 -11.15 -0.03
CA ILE A 161 0.66 -10.63 1.19
C ILE A 161 0.09 -9.24 1.51
N THR A 162 0.42 -8.22 0.71
CA THR A 162 0.09 -6.82 1.05
C THR A 162 -1.41 -6.55 1.08
N GLU A 163 -2.20 -6.92 0.07
CA GLU A 163 -3.64 -6.62 0.11
C GLU A 163 -4.42 -7.48 1.11
N THR A 164 -3.94 -8.68 1.40
CA THR A 164 -4.52 -9.52 2.47
C THR A 164 -4.24 -8.90 3.84
N GLU A 165 -3.05 -8.33 4.05
CA GLU A 165 -2.69 -7.58 5.24
C GLU A 165 -3.49 -6.28 5.38
N SER A 166 -3.59 -5.51 4.28
CA SER A 166 -4.40 -4.28 4.20
C SER A 166 -5.85 -4.55 4.57
N THR A 167 -6.43 -5.63 4.05
CA THR A 167 -7.79 -6.10 4.41
C THR A 167 -7.93 -6.34 5.93
N ALA A 168 -6.94 -6.97 6.57
CA ALA A 168 -6.95 -7.22 8.01
C ALA A 168 -6.81 -5.92 8.83
N VAL A 169 -5.94 -5.00 8.39
CA VAL A 169 -5.77 -3.67 9.01
C VAL A 169 -7.05 -2.86 8.92
N LEU A 170 -7.63 -2.74 7.72
CA LEU A 170 -8.86 -2.00 7.48
C LEU A 170 -10.04 -2.58 8.26
N THR A 171 -10.14 -3.90 8.34
CA THR A 171 -11.15 -4.58 9.18
C THR A 171 -10.99 -4.20 10.65
N THR A 172 -9.76 -4.16 11.15
CA THR A 172 -9.46 -3.79 12.55
C THR A 172 -9.74 -2.31 12.83
N LEU A 173 -9.60 -1.45 11.82
CA LEU A 173 -9.89 -0.01 11.91
C LEU A 173 -11.38 0.33 11.91
N LEU A 174 -12.27 -0.59 11.51
CA LEU A 174 -13.72 -0.37 11.46
C LEU A 174 -14.39 -0.51 12.83
N VAL A 175 -13.94 0.28 13.80
CA VAL A 175 -14.52 0.35 15.14
C VAL A 175 -15.85 1.14 15.15
N PRO A 176 -16.81 0.80 16.04
CA PRO A 176 -18.10 1.50 16.13
C PRO A 176 -17.96 3.01 16.40
N GLU A 177 -17.03 3.36 17.29
CA GLU A 177 -16.69 4.71 17.77
C GLU A 177 -15.81 5.53 16.80
N GLY A 178 -15.55 5.02 15.59
CA GLY A 178 -14.79 5.73 14.58
C GLY A 178 -15.55 6.93 14.01
N ALA A 179 -14.82 7.97 13.63
CA ALA A 179 -15.41 9.16 13.01
C ALA A 179 -16.22 8.77 11.75
N PRO A 180 -17.47 9.25 11.57
CA PRO A 180 -18.36 8.74 10.52
C PRO A 180 -17.76 8.77 9.12
N ARG A 181 -17.06 9.87 8.75
CA ARG A 181 -16.41 10.01 7.45
C ARG A 181 -15.23 9.06 7.28
N VAL A 182 -14.42 8.87 8.33
CA VAL A 182 -13.30 7.92 8.32
C VAL A 182 -13.83 6.49 8.13
N ARG A 183 -14.88 6.11 8.87
CA ARG A 183 -15.52 4.80 8.70
C ARG A 183 -16.10 4.59 7.31
N ALA A 184 -16.66 5.63 6.69
CA ALA A 184 -17.15 5.55 5.32
C ALA A 184 -16.01 5.24 4.35
N VAL A 185 -14.92 6.02 4.41
CA VAL A 185 -13.72 5.81 3.58
C VAL A 185 -13.12 4.42 3.80
N LEU A 186 -12.92 4.00 5.05
CA LEU A 186 -12.35 2.68 5.37
C LEU A 186 -13.22 1.52 4.84
N ARG A 187 -14.55 1.66 4.85
CA ARG A 187 -15.45 0.64 4.28
C ARG A 187 -15.36 0.57 2.77
N ASP A 188 -15.26 1.73 2.12
CA ASP A 188 -15.13 1.78 0.67
C ASP A 188 -13.82 1.10 0.24
N ILE A 189 -12.69 1.47 0.85
CA ILE A 189 -11.39 0.85 0.59
C ILE A 189 -11.45 -0.66 0.87
N LEU A 190 -11.93 -1.07 2.06
CA LEU A 190 -11.98 -2.49 2.45
C LEU A 190 -12.78 -3.37 1.47
N ARG A 191 -13.87 -2.86 0.91
CA ARG A 191 -14.69 -3.61 -0.07
C ARG A 191 -13.84 -4.01 -1.29
N ASP A 192 -12.96 -3.11 -1.70
CA ASP A 192 -12.20 -3.22 -2.93
C ASP A 192 -10.92 -4.06 -2.66
N GLU A 193 -10.27 -3.93 -1.48
CA GLU A 193 -9.10 -4.76 -1.10
C GLU A 193 -9.36 -6.26 -1.05
N VAL A 194 -10.59 -6.66 -0.70
CA VAL A 194 -10.98 -8.07 -0.73
C VAL A 194 -10.94 -8.61 -2.18
N ALA A 195 -11.27 -7.78 -3.17
CA ALA A 195 -11.14 -8.16 -4.57
C ALA A 195 -9.68 -8.14 -5.03
N HIS A 196 -8.88 -7.16 -4.59
CA HIS A 196 -7.47 -7.06 -4.96
C HIS A 196 -6.65 -8.24 -4.44
N SER A 197 -6.86 -8.63 -3.18
CA SER A 197 -6.22 -9.83 -2.62
C SER A 197 -6.57 -11.11 -3.39
N ARG A 198 -7.84 -11.27 -3.80
CA ARG A 198 -8.31 -12.43 -4.58
C ARG A 198 -7.63 -12.58 -5.93
N LEU A 199 -7.16 -11.49 -6.55
CA LEU A 199 -6.39 -11.54 -7.81
C LEU A 199 -5.14 -12.42 -7.65
N GLY A 200 -4.35 -12.16 -6.61
CA GLY A 200 -3.13 -12.93 -6.31
C GLY A 200 -3.42 -14.39 -6.04
N TRP A 201 -4.42 -14.66 -5.19
CA TRP A 201 -4.80 -16.03 -4.85
C TRP A 201 -5.30 -16.83 -6.05
N ALA A 202 -6.08 -16.19 -6.94
CA ALA A 202 -6.55 -16.83 -8.17
C ALA A 202 -5.39 -17.14 -9.13
N TRP A 203 -4.44 -16.22 -9.30
CA TRP A 203 -3.27 -16.46 -10.14
C TRP A 203 -2.36 -17.53 -9.56
N LEU A 204 -2.05 -17.46 -8.26
CA LEU A 204 -1.23 -18.47 -7.56
C LEU A 204 -1.86 -19.87 -7.65
N SER A 205 -3.18 -19.99 -7.50
CA SER A 205 -3.87 -21.28 -7.65
C SER A 205 -3.67 -21.89 -9.03
N ARG A 206 -3.62 -21.07 -10.08
CA ARG A 206 -3.39 -21.52 -11.45
C ARG A 206 -1.94 -21.98 -11.65
N GLU A 207 -0.98 -21.17 -11.22
CA GLU A 207 0.45 -21.51 -11.32
C GLU A 207 0.79 -22.76 -10.49
N HIS A 208 0.11 -22.95 -9.35
CA HIS A 208 0.22 -24.18 -8.57
C HIS A 208 -0.25 -25.42 -9.34
N ALA A 209 -1.37 -25.33 -10.06
CA ALA A 209 -1.87 -26.44 -10.88
C ALA A 209 -0.91 -26.82 -12.02
N GLU A 210 -0.09 -25.87 -12.49
CA GLU A 210 0.98 -26.08 -13.47
C GLU A 210 2.32 -26.51 -12.82
N GLY A 211 2.39 -26.64 -11.49
CA GLY A 211 3.59 -27.05 -10.74
C GLY A 211 4.64 -25.95 -10.57
N ALA A 212 4.29 -24.69 -10.82
CA ALA A 212 5.24 -23.57 -10.94
C ALA A 212 5.37 -22.70 -9.67
N ALA A 213 4.72 -23.06 -8.55
CA ALA A 213 4.70 -22.20 -7.35
C ALA A 213 5.88 -22.42 -6.37
N GLY A 214 6.54 -23.58 -6.41
CA GLY A 214 7.48 -23.99 -5.35
C GLY A 214 8.71 -23.09 -5.18
N PHE A 215 9.16 -22.41 -6.24
CA PHE A 215 10.31 -21.50 -6.16
C PHE A 215 10.06 -20.31 -5.23
N LEU A 216 8.80 -19.96 -4.97
CA LEU A 216 8.44 -18.81 -4.12
C LEU A 216 8.87 -19.01 -2.66
N ALA A 217 9.01 -20.25 -2.18
CA ALA A 217 9.31 -20.55 -0.78
C ALA A 217 10.54 -19.79 -0.24
N ARG A 218 11.64 -19.77 -1.02
CA ARG A 218 12.88 -19.06 -0.65
C ARG A 218 12.74 -17.54 -0.69
N HIS A 219 11.70 -17.02 -1.32
CA HIS A 219 11.47 -15.61 -1.55
C HIS A 219 10.45 -14.99 -0.58
N VAL A 220 9.64 -15.80 0.10
CA VAL A 220 8.66 -15.32 1.09
C VAL A 220 9.28 -14.33 2.10
N PRO A 221 10.48 -14.56 2.70
CA PRO A 221 11.07 -13.58 3.61
C PRO A 221 11.33 -12.20 2.98
N ALA A 222 11.76 -12.15 1.72
CA ALA A 222 12.02 -10.89 1.02
C ALA A 222 10.72 -10.14 0.72
N MET A 223 9.66 -10.86 0.33
CA MET A 223 8.33 -10.29 0.15
C MET A 223 7.79 -9.71 1.46
N LEU A 224 7.94 -10.44 2.57
CA LEU A 224 7.52 -9.97 3.89
C LEU A 224 8.30 -8.74 4.33
N GLU A 225 9.63 -8.73 4.15
CA GLU A 225 10.45 -7.55 4.47
C GLU A 225 10.02 -6.33 3.66
N GLY A 226 9.72 -6.50 2.37
CA GLY A 226 9.23 -5.42 1.50
C GLY A 226 7.82 -4.94 1.84
N SER A 227 7.01 -5.74 2.54
CA SER A 227 5.63 -5.39 2.92
C SER A 227 5.52 -4.57 4.23
N VAL A 228 6.60 -4.45 5.00
CA VAL A 228 6.56 -3.84 6.33
C VAL A 228 7.43 -2.60 6.44
N SER A 229 7.01 -1.65 7.29
CA SER A 229 7.90 -0.60 7.75
C SER A 229 9.07 -1.19 8.55
N PRO A 230 10.29 -0.66 8.41
CA PRO A 230 11.45 -1.08 9.22
C PRO A 230 11.19 -1.04 10.73
N ARG A 231 10.31 -0.12 11.18
CA ARG A 231 9.98 0.10 12.59
C ARG A 231 8.85 -0.80 13.12
N LEU A 232 8.19 -1.62 12.29
CA LEU A 232 6.99 -2.38 12.72
C LEU A 232 7.22 -3.25 13.97
N PHE A 233 8.42 -3.82 14.10
CA PHE A 233 8.80 -4.68 15.22
C PHE A 233 9.59 -3.95 16.32
N GLU A 234 9.77 -2.63 16.19
CA GLU A 234 10.34 -1.79 17.25
C GLU A 234 9.27 -1.41 18.28
N ARG A 235 9.69 -0.87 19.42
CA ARG A 235 8.78 -0.29 20.41
C ARG A 235 8.22 1.04 19.87
N GLY A 236 6.90 1.19 19.92
CA GLY A 236 6.21 2.45 19.59
C GLY A 236 6.44 3.53 20.64
N THR A 237 6.28 4.79 20.26
CA THR A 237 6.24 5.91 21.21
C THR A 237 4.89 5.95 21.94
N PRO A 238 4.78 6.66 23.09
CA PRO A 238 3.49 6.80 23.78
C PRO A 238 2.37 7.39 22.91
N GLU A 239 2.70 8.30 21.99
CA GLU A 239 1.74 8.92 21.08
C GLU A 239 1.28 7.94 20.00
N GLU A 240 2.18 7.09 19.50
CA GLU A 240 1.89 5.98 18.59
C GLU A 240 0.99 4.90 19.25
N GLU A 241 0.84 4.91 20.57
CA GLU A 241 -0.04 4.03 21.34
C GLU A 241 -1.37 4.70 21.76
N SER A 242 -1.60 5.94 21.34
CA SER A 242 -2.80 6.68 21.72
C SER A 242 -4.09 5.97 21.26
N PRO A 243 -5.04 5.67 22.17
CA PRO A 243 -6.28 5.00 21.79
C PRO A 243 -7.17 5.85 20.88
N THR A 244 -6.94 7.17 20.83
CA THR A 244 -7.66 8.10 19.95
C THR A 244 -7.35 7.85 18.48
N LEU A 245 -6.16 7.31 18.15
CA LEU A 245 -5.76 7.01 16.77
C LEU A 245 -6.79 6.12 16.04
N LEU A 246 -7.35 5.13 16.74
CA LEU A 246 -8.34 4.21 16.17
C LEU A 246 -9.57 4.94 15.64
N LYS A 247 -10.05 5.95 16.37
CA LYS A 247 -11.24 6.71 15.96
C LYS A 247 -11.02 7.45 14.64
N HIS A 248 -9.76 7.71 14.30
CA HIS A 248 -9.35 8.48 13.14
C HIS A 248 -8.65 7.63 12.06
N GLY A 249 -8.78 6.29 12.15
CA GLY A 249 -8.36 5.36 11.10
C GLY A 249 -6.87 5.01 11.13
N VAL A 250 -6.23 5.13 12.28
CA VAL A 250 -4.84 4.76 12.50
C VAL A 250 -4.76 3.71 13.60
N LEU A 251 -4.06 2.60 13.35
CA LEU A 251 -3.83 1.58 14.37
C LEU A 251 -2.74 2.09 15.33
N PRO A 252 -2.95 1.96 16.66
CA PRO A 252 -1.86 2.02 17.61
C PRO A 252 -0.75 1.05 17.21
N HIS A 253 0.50 1.43 17.43
CA HIS A 253 1.67 0.70 16.89
C HIS A 253 1.68 -0.78 17.29
N THR A 254 1.45 -1.08 18.57
CA THR A 254 1.33 -2.46 19.04
C THR A 254 0.20 -3.22 18.33
N ARG A 255 -0.97 -2.60 18.13
CA ARG A 255 -2.09 -3.22 17.41
C ARG A 255 -1.78 -3.43 15.92
N LYS A 256 -1.03 -2.53 15.29
CA LYS A 256 -0.59 -2.68 13.90
C LYS A 256 0.28 -3.93 13.75
N ARG A 257 1.28 -4.08 14.63
CA ARG A 257 2.13 -5.27 14.67
C ARG A 257 1.31 -6.54 14.90
N ASP A 258 0.43 -6.55 15.90
CA ASP A 258 -0.36 -7.74 16.24
C ASP A 258 -1.31 -8.12 15.09
N THR A 259 -1.91 -7.13 14.41
CA THR A 259 -2.76 -7.35 13.22
C THR A 259 -1.97 -7.95 12.07
N PHE A 260 -0.77 -7.42 11.79
CA PHE A 260 0.13 -7.96 10.78
C PHE A 260 0.49 -9.43 11.06
N VAL A 261 0.96 -9.72 12.29
CA VAL A 261 1.33 -11.09 12.70
C VAL A 261 0.14 -12.04 12.59
N LYS A 262 -1.06 -11.60 12.99
CA LYS A 262 -2.29 -12.38 12.87
C LYS A 262 -2.65 -12.65 11.42
N ALA A 263 -2.62 -11.64 10.54
CA ALA A 263 -2.92 -11.80 9.11
C ALA A 263 -1.99 -12.84 8.46
N LEU A 264 -0.70 -12.81 8.80
CA LEU A 264 0.24 -13.80 8.32
C LEU A 264 -0.09 -15.22 8.77
N ARG A 265 -0.34 -15.40 10.07
CA ARG A 265 -0.58 -16.73 10.66
C ARG A 265 -1.91 -17.33 10.25
N ASP A 266 -2.95 -16.52 10.17
CA ASP A 266 -4.32 -16.98 10.02
C ASP A 266 -4.74 -17.08 8.54
N VAL A 267 -4.12 -16.31 7.64
CA VAL A 267 -4.53 -16.24 6.23
C VAL A 267 -3.37 -16.47 5.27
N VAL A 268 -2.31 -15.66 5.35
CA VAL A 268 -1.26 -15.67 4.31
C VAL A 268 -0.51 -16.99 4.30
N PHE A 269 0.03 -17.45 5.43
CA PHE A 269 0.79 -18.70 5.45
C PHE A 269 -0.06 -19.92 5.11
N PRO A 270 -1.25 -20.12 5.71
CA PRO A 270 -2.13 -21.23 5.30
C PRO A 270 -2.53 -21.17 3.81
N GLY A 271 -2.75 -19.96 3.27
CA GLY A 271 -3.07 -19.76 1.86
C GLY A 271 -1.91 -20.13 0.93
N LEU A 272 -0.69 -19.72 1.28
CA LEU A 272 0.52 -20.07 0.53
C LEU A 272 0.78 -21.58 0.56
N GLU A 273 0.68 -22.21 1.73
CA GLU A 273 0.84 -23.66 1.91
C GLU A 273 -0.17 -24.45 1.09
N ARG A 274 -1.43 -24.00 1.08
CA ARG A 274 -2.50 -24.60 0.27
C ARG A 274 -2.15 -24.65 -1.22
N PHE A 275 -1.37 -23.69 -1.71
CA PHE A 275 -0.96 -23.61 -3.12
C PHE A 275 0.53 -23.98 -3.31
N GLY A 276 1.05 -24.86 -2.46
CA GLY A 276 2.34 -25.52 -2.67
C GLY A 276 3.56 -24.63 -2.46
N VAL A 277 3.41 -23.52 -1.75
CA VAL A 277 4.53 -22.67 -1.32
C VAL A 277 4.88 -23.03 0.12
N ASP A 278 6.07 -23.57 0.35
CA ASP A 278 6.57 -23.79 1.72
C ASP A 278 6.79 -22.44 2.43
N THR A 279 6.16 -22.28 3.59
CA THR A 279 6.24 -21.05 4.39
C THR A 279 7.24 -21.14 5.54
N GLY A 280 7.93 -22.27 5.72
CA GLY A 280 8.98 -22.45 6.72
C GLY A 280 9.95 -21.27 6.80
N PRO A 281 10.53 -20.79 5.67
CA PRO A 281 11.39 -19.61 5.66
C PRO A 281 10.70 -18.33 6.16
N GLY A 282 9.43 -18.10 5.78
CA GLY A 282 8.64 -16.95 6.20
C GLY A 282 8.30 -16.97 7.68
N ARG A 283 7.97 -18.14 8.24
CA ARG A 283 7.71 -18.34 9.66
C ARG A 283 8.97 -18.07 10.50
N GLN A 284 10.12 -18.57 10.07
CA GLN A 284 11.40 -18.28 10.73
C GLN A 284 11.77 -16.80 10.66
N TRP A 285 11.49 -16.13 9.54
CA TRP A 285 11.67 -14.67 9.45
C TRP A 285 10.79 -13.96 10.50
N LEU A 286 9.52 -14.33 10.60
CA LEU A 286 8.58 -13.73 11.56
C LEU A 286 9.02 -13.96 13.01
N GLU A 287 9.49 -15.16 13.34
CA GLU A 287 10.04 -15.49 14.67
C GLU A 287 11.26 -14.62 15.00
N ARG A 288 12.23 -14.51 14.08
CA ARG A 288 13.42 -13.66 14.30
C ARG A 288 13.07 -12.19 14.50
N ARG A 289 12.16 -11.65 13.69
CA ARG A 289 11.70 -10.26 13.79
C ARG A 289 10.94 -10.00 15.10
N SER A 290 10.16 -10.99 15.56
CA SER A 290 9.38 -10.89 16.81
C SER A 290 10.24 -11.08 18.06
N ALA A 291 11.27 -11.94 18.00
CA ALA A 291 12.18 -12.22 19.12
C ALA A 291 13.23 -11.12 19.31
N GLY A 292 13.55 -10.37 18.26
CA GLY A 292 14.69 -9.47 18.24
C GLY A 292 14.67 -8.33 19.26
N ARG A 293 13.53 -7.96 19.87
CA ARG A 293 13.40 -6.79 20.77
C ARG A 293 12.20 -6.89 21.73
N ALA A 294 12.14 -7.96 22.52
CA ALA A 294 11.44 -7.91 23.81
C ALA A 294 12.27 -7.09 24.83
#